data_AF-A0A0K0D8Y7-F1
#
_entry.id   AF-A0A0K0D8Y7-F1
#
_cell.length_a   1.000
_cell.length_b   1.000
_cell.length_c   1.000
_cell.angle_alpha   90.00
_cell.angle_beta   90.00
_cell.angle_gamma   90.00
#
_symmetry.space_group_name_H-M   'P 1'
#
loop_
_entity.id
_entity.type
_entity.pdbx_description
1 polymer ?
#
loop_
_entity_poly.entity_id
_entity_poly.type
_entity_poly.pdbx_seq_one_letter_code
_entity_poly.pdbx_strand_id
1 'polypeptide(L)'
;MTDRILLCGAPKKNFSKDLGVTEPCSLPLKTGEGDFELPRWYADPNDKSCSRQCKQFMYKGAKGNQNNFLTKAACEKKCQRKCKSPCGTGTMLMTPKNEPRFCSPTSPCPQTHWCHVGISAETTVCCSTVLNTCELPMMKGHGNSYLTRWHFDNNQKKCVKFIYSGEGGNQVCAI
;
A
#
# COMPACT_ATOMS: atom_id res chain seq x y z
N MET A 1 7.50 -17.16 52.81
CA MET A 1 8.06 -16.69 51.53
C MET A 1 7.45 -17.51 50.41
N THR A 2 6.54 -16.92 49.63
CA THR A 2 6.39 -17.06 48.17
C THR A 2 5.11 -16.34 47.77
N ASP A 3 5.28 -15.09 47.36
CA ASP A 3 4.24 -14.32 46.66
C ASP A 3 3.89 -15.04 45.35
N ARG A 4 2.62 -15.43 45.20
CA ARG A 4 2.05 -15.80 43.91
C ARG A 4 1.67 -14.52 43.17
N ILE A 5 2.57 -14.05 42.32
CA ILE A 5 2.28 -13.01 41.33
C ILE A 5 1.24 -13.57 40.34
N LEU A 6 0.01 -13.04 40.40
CA LEU A 6 -0.93 -13.10 39.28
C LEU A 6 -0.38 -12.20 38.17
N LEU A 7 0.33 -12.79 37.21
CA LEU A 7 0.62 -12.14 35.94
C LEU A 7 -0.65 -12.21 35.08
N CYS A 8 -1.22 -11.04 34.76
CA CYS A 8 -2.20 -10.89 33.69
C CYS A 8 -1.69 -11.59 32.43
N GLY A 9 -2.54 -12.43 31.85
CA GLY A 9 -2.21 -13.24 30.68
C GLY A 9 -1.62 -12.39 29.56
N ALA A 10 -0.55 -12.92 28.95
CA ALA A 10 0.03 -12.37 27.74
C ALA A 10 -1.05 -12.16 26.67
N PRO A 11 -0.98 -11.09 25.87
CA PRO A 11 -1.88 -10.91 24.75
C PRO A 11 -1.77 -12.15 23.86
N LYS A 12 -2.92 -12.80 23.60
CA LYS A 12 -3.02 -13.89 22.62
C LYS A 12 -2.37 -13.37 21.34
N LYS A 13 -1.19 -13.89 21.01
CA LYS A 13 -0.56 -13.63 19.71
C LYS A 13 -1.59 -14.08 18.67
N ASN A 14 -2.15 -13.13 17.93
CA ASN A 14 -2.93 -13.43 16.74
C ASN A 14 -1.96 -14.10 15.76
N PHE A 15 -1.94 -15.43 15.79
CA PHE A 15 -1.27 -16.29 14.84
C PHE A 15 -2.05 -16.22 13.52
N SER A 16 -1.97 -15.06 12.85
CA SER A 16 -2.41 -14.93 11.47
C SER A 16 -1.25 -15.34 10.56
N LYS A 17 -1.17 -16.64 10.29
CA LYS A 17 -0.61 -17.25 9.07
C LYS A 17 0.73 -16.69 8.56
N ASP A 18 1.83 -17.12 9.18
CA ASP A 18 3.13 -17.28 8.54
C ASP A 18 3.43 -18.77 8.38
N LEU A 19 2.75 -19.39 7.42
CA LEU A 19 3.33 -20.50 6.65
C LEU A 19 3.79 -19.81 5.36
N GLY A 20 4.99 -20.08 4.84
CA GLY A 20 5.55 -19.45 3.63
C GLY A 20 4.71 -19.66 2.37
N VAL A 21 3.52 -19.08 2.31
CA VAL A 21 2.61 -19.06 1.18
C VAL A 21 3.21 -18.06 0.21
N THR A 22 3.91 -18.56 -0.80
CA THR A 22 4.31 -17.72 -1.92
C THR A 22 3.03 -17.16 -2.54
N GLU A 23 2.83 -15.84 -2.44
CA GLU A 23 1.65 -15.19 -2.98
C GLU A 23 1.57 -15.47 -4.50
N PRO A 24 0.51 -16.13 -5.01
CA PRO A 24 0.43 -16.53 -6.41
C PRO A 24 0.68 -15.37 -7.37
N CYS A 25 0.23 -14.17 -7.00
CA CYS A 25 0.25 -12.97 -7.82
C CYS A 25 1.62 -12.28 -7.92
N SER A 26 2.63 -12.78 -7.19
CA SER A 26 4.02 -12.35 -7.29
C SER A 26 4.92 -13.37 -8.01
N LEU A 27 4.39 -14.56 -8.32
CA LEU A 27 5.15 -15.57 -9.06
C LEU A 27 5.27 -15.19 -10.55
N PRO A 28 6.38 -15.56 -11.22
CA PRO A 28 6.52 -15.36 -12.67
C PRO A 28 5.52 -16.22 -13.43
N LEU A 29 5.25 -15.87 -14.70
CA LEU A 29 4.55 -16.76 -15.62
C LEU A 29 5.34 -18.06 -15.76
N LYS A 30 4.64 -19.21 -15.72
CA LYS A 30 5.25 -20.52 -15.97
C LYS A 30 4.37 -21.36 -16.88
N THR A 31 4.75 -21.44 -18.16
CA THR A 31 4.10 -22.23 -19.20
C THR A 31 4.06 -23.73 -18.87
N GLY A 32 5.02 -24.23 -18.11
CA GLY A 32 5.10 -25.64 -17.72
C GLY A 32 5.62 -26.54 -18.85
N GLU A 33 5.30 -27.83 -18.77
CA GLU A 33 5.74 -28.88 -19.70
C GLU A 33 4.54 -29.70 -20.19
N GLY A 34 4.71 -30.39 -21.33
CA GLY A 34 3.67 -31.16 -22.03
C GLY A 34 3.32 -30.59 -23.40
N ASP A 35 2.36 -31.23 -24.06
CA ASP A 35 1.97 -30.97 -25.46
C ASP A 35 0.58 -30.33 -25.60
N PHE A 36 -0.04 -29.93 -24.48
CA PHE A 36 -1.32 -29.25 -24.49
C PHE A 36 -1.15 -27.73 -24.69
N GLU A 37 -2.16 -27.08 -25.24
CA GLU A 37 -2.26 -25.61 -25.30
C GLU A 37 -3.51 -25.15 -24.56
N LEU A 38 -3.44 -25.13 -23.23
CA LEU A 38 -4.59 -24.78 -22.40
C LEU A 38 -4.60 -23.27 -22.13
N PRO A 39 -5.62 -22.52 -22.58
CA PRO A 39 -5.72 -21.09 -22.27
C PRO A 39 -5.95 -20.90 -20.77
N ARG A 40 -5.03 -20.16 -20.14
CA ARG A 40 -5.02 -19.84 -18.71
C ARG A 40 -4.75 -18.37 -18.49
N TRP A 41 -5.04 -17.88 -17.29
CA TRP A 41 -4.86 -16.49 -16.91
C TRP A 41 -3.78 -16.38 -15.85
N TYR A 42 -2.99 -15.32 -15.90
CA TYR A 42 -1.97 -15.01 -14.90
C TYR A 42 -1.92 -13.50 -14.63
N ALA A 43 -1.44 -13.14 -13.44
CA ALA A 43 -1.16 -11.77 -13.06
C ALA A 43 0.31 -11.45 -13.34
N ASP A 44 0.58 -10.36 -14.06
CA ASP A 44 1.95 -9.89 -14.26
C ASP A 44 2.50 -9.35 -12.93
N PRO A 45 3.57 -9.95 -12.36
CA PRO A 45 4.10 -9.53 -11.06
C PRO A 45 4.64 -8.09 -11.11
N ASN A 46 5.04 -7.61 -12.30
CA ASN A 46 5.62 -6.28 -12.49
C ASN A 46 4.55 -5.19 -12.67
N ASP A 47 3.30 -5.54 -12.95
CA ASP A 47 2.21 -4.58 -13.08
C ASP A 47 1.86 -4.01 -11.69
N LYS A 48 2.20 -2.74 -11.44
CA LYS A 48 1.92 -2.05 -10.18
C LYS A 48 0.60 -1.28 -10.20
N SER A 49 -0.20 -1.43 -11.26
CA SER A 49 -1.45 -0.69 -11.40
C SER A 49 -2.51 -1.13 -10.39
N CYS A 50 -3.32 -0.17 -9.97
CA CYS A 50 -4.47 -0.37 -9.10
C CYS A 50 -5.63 -1.08 -9.81
N SER A 51 -5.54 -1.19 -11.14
CA SER A 51 -6.48 -1.91 -12.00
C SER A 51 -5.78 -3.09 -12.68
N ARG A 52 -4.80 -3.71 -12.03
CA ARG A 52 -4.03 -4.84 -12.58
C ARG A 52 -4.97 -5.82 -13.28
N GLN A 53 -4.79 -5.95 -14.59
CA GLN A 53 -5.57 -6.86 -15.42
C GLN A 53 -4.79 -8.15 -15.62
N CYS A 54 -5.47 -9.28 -15.49
CA CYS A 54 -4.83 -10.55 -15.79
C CYS A 54 -4.71 -10.76 -17.30
N LYS A 55 -3.59 -11.36 -17.71
CA LYS A 55 -3.27 -11.67 -19.10
C LYS A 55 -3.46 -13.16 -19.35
N GLN A 56 -3.83 -13.52 -20.58
CA GLN A 56 -3.95 -14.92 -20.98
C GLN A 56 -2.57 -15.48 -21.38
N PHE A 57 -2.31 -16.76 -21.11
CA PHE A 57 -1.16 -17.51 -21.59
C PHE A 57 -1.54 -18.97 -21.90
N MET A 58 -0.70 -19.67 -22.66
CA MET A 58 -0.91 -21.10 -22.95
C MET A 58 -0.14 -21.95 -21.94
N TYR A 59 -0.85 -22.78 -21.21
CA TYR A 59 -0.30 -23.73 -20.25
C TYR A 59 -0.16 -25.11 -20.86
N LYS A 60 1.01 -25.73 -20.71
CA LYS A 60 1.36 -27.02 -21.32
C LYS A 60 0.77 -28.26 -20.64
N GLY A 61 0.07 -28.09 -19.52
CA GLY A 61 -0.65 -29.14 -18.83
C GLY A 61 0.04 -29.68 -17.58
N ALA A 62 1.38 -29.58 -17.47
CA ALA A 62 2.13 -30.02 -16.28
C ALA A 62 3.16 -28.98 -15.79
N LYS A 63 3.62 -29.11 -14.53
CA LYS A 63 4.75 -28.37 -13.95
C LYS A 63 4.69 -26.83 -14.00
N GLY A 64 3.49 -26.23 -13.94
CA GLY A 64 3.29 -24.79 -13.81
C GLY A 64 3.60 -24.27 -12.40
N ASN A 65 3.00 -23.13 -12.04
CA ASN A 65 2.97 -22.61 -10.66
C ASN A 65 1.57 -22.07 -10.33
N GLN A 66 1.40 -21.50 -9.13
CA GLN A 66 0.10 -21.04 -8.63
C GLN A 66 -0.43 -19.79 -9.34
N ASN A 67 0.39 -19.08 -10.13
CA ASN A 67 -0.04 -17.96 -10.98
C ASN A 67 -0.67 -18.49 -12.29
N ASN A 68 -1.65 -19.38 -12.15
CA ASN A 68 -2.32 -20.06 -13.25
C ASN A 68 -3.79 -20.24 -12.86
N PHE A 69 -4.65 -19.46 -13.49
CA PHE A 69 -6.08 -19.41 -13.21
C PHE A 69 -6.87 -19.85 -14.43
N LEU A 70 -7.99 -20.55 -14.21
CA LEU A 70 -8.84 -21.03 -15.29
C LEU A 70 -9.60 -19.88 -15.99
N THR A 71 -10.00 -18.86 -15.25
CA THR A 71 -10.79 -17.73 -15.78
C THR A 71 -10.15 -16.39 -15.42
N LYS A 72 -10.37 -15.37 -16.27
CA LYS A 72 -9.94 -13.99 -16.02
C LYS A 72 -10.45 -13.48 -14.67
N ALA A 73 -11.73 -13.68 -14.41
CA ALA A 73 -12.38 -13.25 -13.17
C ALA A 73 -11.77 -13.89 -11.91
N ALA A 74 -11.38 -15.17 -11.96
CA ALA A 74 -10.73 -15.82 -10.82
C ALA A 74 -9.32 -15.24 -10.57
N CYS A 75 -8.57 -14.98 -11.64
CA CYS A 75 -7.27 -14.33 -11.55
C CYS A 75 -7.40 -12.92 -10.97
N GLU A 76 -8.30 -12.10 -11.51
CA GLU A 76 -8.48 -10.72 -11.06
C GLU A 76 -9.02 -10.68 -9.63
N LYS A 77 -9.99 -11.52 -9.27
CA LYS A 77 -10.45 -11.62 -7.87
C LYS A 77 -9.32 -11.96 -6.90
N LYS A 78 -8.36 -12.81 -7.30
CA LYS A 78 -7.24 -13.22 -6.45
C LYS A 78 -6.10 -12.21 -6.44
N CYS A 79 -5.84 -11.55 -7.57
CA CYS A 79 -4.63 -10.76 -7.82
C CYS A 79 -4.85 -9.28 -8.06
N GLN A 80 -6.10 -8.80 -8.05
CA GLN A 80 -6.42 -7.38 -8.14
C GLN A 80 -5.76 -6.63 -6.98
N ARG A 81 -4.96 -5.62 -7.33
CA ARG A 81 -4.37 -4.71 -6.35
C ARG A 81 -5.37 -3.62 -6.02
N LYS A 82 -5.88 -3.62 -4.79
CA LYS A 82 -6.64 -2.47 -4.27
C LYS A 82 -5.65 -1.47 -3.69
N CYS A 83 -5.32 -0.43 -4.44
CA CYS A 83 -4.55 0.67 -3.88
C CYS A 83 -5.42 1.44 -2.89
N LYS A 84 -5.10 1.32 -1.61
CA LYS A 84 -5.70 2.16 -0.57
C LYS A 84 -5.01 3.52 -0.64
N SER A 85 -5.78 4.58 -0.84
CA SER A 85 -5.23 5.93 -0.83
C SER A 85 -4.80 6.27 0.60
N PRO A 86 -3.54 6.68 0.82
CA PRO A 86 -3.11 7.18 2.11
C PRO A 86 -3.42 8.68 2.30
N CYS A 87 -3.94 9.36 1.26
CA CYS A 87 -4.30 10.77 1.32
C CYS A 87 -5.54 10.94 2.21
N GLY A 88 -5.44 11.64 3.34
CA GLY A 88 -6.63 11.90 4.15
C GLY A 88 -7.48 13.05 3.60
N THR A 89 -6.86 14.10 3.07
CA THR A 89 -7.53 15.11 2.22
C THR A 89 -7.04 15.01 0.78
N GLY A 90 -7.95 15.21 -0.18
CA GLY A 90 -7.63 15.14 -1.60
C GLY A 90 -7.56 13.71 -2.15
N THR A 91 -6.92 13.56 -3.30
CA THR A 91 -6.82 12.29 -4.04
C THR A 91 -5.38 11.92 -4.31
N MET A 92 -5.12 10.61 -4.40
CA MET A 92 -3.82 10.08 -4.77
C MET A 92 -3.60 10.26 -6.27
N LEU A 93 -2.45 10.84 -6.64
CA LEU A 93 -2.07 11.01 -8.03
C LEU A 93 -1.74 9.67 -8.67
N MET A 94 -2.39 9.37 -9.80
CA MET A 94 -2.13 8.20 -10.61
C MET A 94 -1.30 8.57 -11.84
N THR A 95 -0.44 7.66 -12.29
CA THR A 95 0.22 7.74 -13.60
C THR A 95 -0.76 7.37 -14.72
N PRO A 96 -0.42 7.62 -16.01
CA PRO A 96 -1.24 7.16 -17.13
C PRO A 96 -1.47 5.64 -17.17
N LYS A 97 -0.61 4.86 -16.50
CA LYS A 97 -0.76 3.39 -16.35
C LYS A 97 -1.64 2.98 -15.17
N ASN A 98 -2.32 3.93 -14.52
CA ASN A 98 -3.11 3.73 -13.30
C ASN A 98 -2.29 3.15 -12.14
N GLU A 99 -1.04 3.58 -12.02
CA GLU A 99 -0.14 3.25 -10.90
C GLU A 99 -0.04 4.46 -9.95
N PRO A 100 0.07 4.26 -8.62
CA PRO A 100 0.31 5.37 -7.70
C PRO A 100 1.60 6.12 -8.03
N ARG A 101 1.55 7.46 -8.02
CA ARG A 101 2.76 8.27 -8.17
C ARG A 101 3.51 8.34 -6.84
N PHE A 102 4.52 7.49 -6.68
CA PHE A 102 5.43 7.54 -5.54
C PHE A 102 6.28 8.80 -5.55
N CYS A 103 6.65 9.29 -4.37
CA CYS A 103 7.51 10.47 -4.20
C CYS A 103 8.71 10.18 -3.31
N SER A 104 9.78 10.91 -3.51
CA SER A 104 11.02 10.84 -2.73
C SER A 104 11.75 12.18 -2.79
N PRO A 105 12.82 12.39 -2.00
CA PRO A 105 13.66 13.59 -2.13
C PRO A 105 14.23 13.79 -3.54
N THR A 106 14.45 12.71 -4.29
CA THR A 106 14.97 12.74 -5.66
C THR A 106 13.87 12.74 -6.73
N SER A 107 12.61 12.53 -6.35
CA SER A 107 11.45 12.50 -7.25
C SER A 107 10.27 13.24 -6.60
N PRO A 108 10.33 14.58 -6.54
CA PRO A 108 9.30 15.38 -5.89
C PRO A 108 7.98 15.34 -6.65
N CYS A 109 6.90 15.68 -5.93
CA CYS A 109 5.58 15.81 -6.51
C CYS A 109 5.45 17.07 -7.37
N PRO A 110 4.52 17.09 -8.35
CA PRO A 110 4.15 18.31 -9.08
C PRO A 110 3.66 19.40 -8.13
N GLN A 111 3.70 20.66 -8.55
CA GLN A 111 3.34 21.83 -7.72
C GLN A 111 1.93 21.76 -7.11
N THR A 112 0.98 21.09 -7.77
CA THR A 112 -0.40 20.92 -7.30
C THR A 112 -0.57 19.78 -6.29
N HIS A 113 0.51 19.12 -5.91
CA HIS A 113 0.52 17.94 -5.06
C HIS A 113 1.61 18.05 -4.00
N TRP A 114 1.39 17.38 -2.87
CA TRP A 114 2.38 17.23 -1.81
C TRP A 114 2.74 15.75 -1.65
N CYS A 115 3.93 15.50 -1.11
CA CYS A 115 4.40 14.14 -0.85
C CYS A 115 3.86 13.67 0.50
N HIS A 116 2.85 12.80 0.49
CA HIS A 116 2.45 12.08 1.69
C HIS A 116 3.53 11.06 2.01
N VAL A 117 4.12 11.14 3.20
CA VAL A 117 5.15 10.19 3.66
C VAL A 117 4.52 9.24 4.67
N GLY A 118 4.19 8.04 4.21
CA GLY A 118 3.61 6.98 5.03
C GLY A 118 4.65 6.15 5.77
N ILE A 119 4.24 4.98 6.25
CA ILE A 119 5.09 4.03 6.98
C ILE A 119 5.96 3.22 6.01
N SER A 120 5.48 3.00 4.79
CA SER A 120 6.14 2.19 3.76
C SER A 120 6.27 2.95 2.44
N ALA A 121 7.06 2.40 1.52
CA ALA A 121 7.17 2.97 0.17
C ALA A 121 5.81 2.97 -0.56
N GLU A 122 4.97 1.97 -0.34
CA GLU A 122 3.64 1.84 -0.95
C GLU A 122 2.68 2.95 -0.51
N THR A 123 2.89 3.52 0.68
CA THR A 123 2.08 4.60 1.26
C THR A 123 2.75 5.97 1.13
N THR A 124 3.90 6.04 0.44
CA THR A 124 4.65 7.28 0.21
C THR A 124 4.42 7.80 -1.22
N VAL A 125 3.37 8.61 -1.38
CA VAL A 125 2.80 8.97 -2.70
C VAL A 125 2.41 10.43 -2.78
N CYS A 126 2.24 10.94 -4.00
CA CYS A 126 1.75 12.29 -4.25
C CYS A 126 0.23 12.38 -4.02
N CYS A 127 -0.17 13.29 -3.15
CA CYS A 127 -1.55 13.61 -2.82
C CYS A 127 -1.89 15.03 -3.29
N SER A 128 -3.11 15.25 -3.78
CA SER A 128 -3.52 16.58 -4.26
C SER A 128 -3.53 17.58 -3.11
N THR A 129 -2.97 18.77 -3.35
CA THR A 129 -2.98 19.90 -2.42
C THR A 129 -4.41 20.47 -2.36
N VAL A 130 -4.89 20.84 -1.17
CA VAL A 130 -6.13 21.62 -1.00
C VAL A 130 -5.80 23.07 -0.64
N LEU A 131 -6.70 24.02 -0.88
CA LEU A 131 -6.45 25.43 -0.56
C LEU A 131 -6.25 25.63 0.96
N ASN A 132 -5.49 26.66 1.34
CA ASN A 132 -5.20 27.06 2.73
C ASN A 132 -4.50 25.99 3.59
N THR A 133 -3.53 25.30 3.00
CA THR A 133 -2.72 24.23 3.63
C THR A 133 -2.19 24.55 5.03
N CYS A 134 -1.57 25.73 5.22
CA CYS A 134 -0.93 26.10 6.49
C CYS A 134 -1.93 26.59 7.55
N GLU A 135 -3.23 26.65 7.21
CA GLU A 135 -4.32 26.96 8.13
C GLU A 135 -5.08 25.70 8.58
N LEU A 136 -4.81 24.56 7.95
CA LEU A 136 -5.48 23.32 8.31
C LEU A 136 -5.06 22.85 9.70
N PRO A 137 -6.01 22.32 10.51
CA PRO A 137 -5.67 21.74 11.80
C PRO A 137 -4.79 20.51 11.61
N MET A 138 -3.87 20.24 12.54
CA MET A 138 -3.12 18.99 12.50
C MET A 138 -4.05 17.78 12.58
N MET A 139 -3.89 16.83 11.66
CA MET A 139 -4.62 15.57 11.71
C MET A 139 -3.67 14.44 12.06
N LYS A 140 -3.91 13.81 13.22
CA LYS A 140 -3.16 12.62 13.67
C LYS A 140 -3.21 11.46 12.66
N GLY A 141 -4.24 11.43 11.81
CA GLY A 141 -4.51 10.30 10.93
C GLY A 141 -5.03 9.09 11.70
N HIS A 142 -5.00 7.94 11.06
CA HIS A 142 -5.38 6.64 11.61
C HIS A 142 -4.30 5.61 11.31
N GLY A 143 -4.46 4.41 11.88
CA GLY A 143 -3.44 3.36 11.88
C GLY A 143 -2.77 3.19 13.24
N ASN A 144 -1.78 2.29 13.30
CA ASN A 144 -1.15 1.86 14.54
C ASN A 144 0.33 2.26 14.64
N SER A 145 0.75 3.28 13.88
CA SER A 145 2.13 3.75 13.87
C SER A 145 2.33 5.03 14.70
N TYR A 146 3.60 5.34 14.96
CA TYR A 146 4.02 6.47 15.79
C TYR A 146 5.10 7.26 15.07
N LEU A 147 4.72 7.96 14.00
CA LEU A 147 5.65 8.73 13.17
C LEU A 147 5.71 10.19 13.64
N THR A 148 6.90 10.71 13.95
CA THR A 148 7.04 12.13 14.31
C THR A 148 6.90 13.01 13.06
N ARG A 149 5.93 13.93 13.10
CA ARG A 149 5.67 14.93 12.04
C ARG A 149 5.61 16.33 12.63
N TRP A 150 5.58 17.33 11.77
CA TRP A 150 5.54 18.74 12.14
C TRP A 150 4.33 19.40 11.49
N HIS A 151 3.71 20.34 12.19
CA HIS A 151 2.70 21.22 11.64
C HIS A 151 2.94 22.66 12.10
N PHE A 152 2.52 23.62 11.30
CA PHE A 152 2.52 25.01 11.71
C PHE A 152 1.35 25.29 12.66
N ASP A 153 1.64 25.79 13.86
CA ASP A 153 0.63 26.26 14.82
C ASP A 153 0.43 27.77 14.64
N ASN A 154 -0.76 28.17 14.20
CA ASN A 154 -1.09 29.57 13.93
C ASN A 154 -1.20 30.45 15.18
N ASN A 155 -1.50 29.86 16.35
CA ASN A 155 -1.57 30.60 17.62
C ASN A 155 -0.17 30.87 18.14
N GLN A 156 0.73 29.88 18.03
CA GLN A 156 2.11 29.98 18.52
C GLN A 156 3.08 30.52 17.46
N LYS A 157 2.62 30.71 16.21
CA LYS A 157 3.42 31.10 15.04
C LYS A 157 4.70 30.28 14.90
N LYS A 158 4.63 28.97 15.15
CA LYS A 158 5.79 28.06 15.09
C LYS A 158 5.41 26.67 14.62
N CYS A 159 6.39 25.95 14.05
CA CYS A 159 6.24 24.53 13.76
C CYS A 159 6.30 23.72 15.05
N VAL A 160 5.26 22.92 15.33
CA VAL A 160 5.20 22.03 16.49
C VAL A 160 5.13 20.58 16.03
N LYS A 161 5.79 19.70 16.80
CA LYS A 161 5.83 18.26 16.52
C LYS A 161 4.54 17.57 16.99
N PHE A 162 4.11 16.56 16.26
CA PHE A 162 3.02 15.66 16.66
C PHE A 162 3.29 14.22 16.20
N ILE A 163 2.52 13.28 16.73
CA ILE A 163 2.59 11.86 16.36
C ILE A 163 1.54 11.55 15.31
N TYR A 164 1.98 11.18 14.11
CA TYR A 164 1.16 10.74 13.00
C TYR A 164 1.02 9.21 12.99
N SER A 165 -0.22 8.74 12.80
CA SER A 165 -0.58 7.32 12.86
C SER A 165 -0.27 6.52 11.59
N GLY A 166 0.17 7.19 10.53
CA GLY A 166 0.75 6.59 9.33
C GLY A 166 -0.15 6.58 8.09
N GLU A 167 -1.47 6.64 8.27
CA GLU A 167 -2.45 6.71 7.18
C GLU A 167 -3.42 7.90 7.33
N GLY A 168 -3.79 8.51 6.20
CA GLY A 168 -4.69 9.65 6.15
C GLY A 168 -3.99 10.99 6.43
N GLY A 169 -4.54 11.73 7.39
CA GLY A 169 -4.05 13.07 7.73
C GLY A 169 -4.33 14.12 6.65
N ASN A 170 -3.76 15.29 6.79
CA ASN A 170 -3.81 16.33 5.79
C ASN A 170 -2.39 16.84 5.49
N GLN A 171 -2.30 17.63 4.43
CA GLN A 171 -1.14 18.44 4.14
C GLN A 171 -0.83 19.34 5.34
N VAL A 172 0.21 19.01 6.08
CA VAL A 172 0.73 19.84 7.17
C VAL A 172 1.96 20.58 6.67
N CYS A 173 1.88 21.90 6.70
CA CYS A 173 2.94 22.81 6.35
C CYS A 173 4.10 22.62 7.36
N ALA A 174 5.12 21.87 6.97
CA ALA A 174 6.42 21.84 7.65
C ALA A 174 7.36 22.61 6.73
N ILE A 175 7.49 23.92 6.97
CA ILE A 175 8.48 24.77 6.32
C ILE A 175 9.87 24.32 6.81
#